data_AF-A0A8T4FDU8-F1
#
_entry.id   AF-A0A8T4FDU8-F1
#
_cell.length_a   1.000
_cell.length_b   1.000
_cell.length_c   1.000
_cell.angle_alpha   90.00
_cell.angle_beta   90.00
_cell.angle_gamma   90.00
#
_symmetry.space_group_name_H-M   'P 1'
#
loop_
_entity.id
_entity.type
_entity.pdbx_description
1 polymer ?
#
loop_
_entity_poly.entity_id
_entity_poly.type
_entity_poly.pdbx_seq_one_letter_code
_entity_poly.pdbx_strand_id
1 'polypeptide(L)' 'MTGVEHYREAEQQAEAAAYFFDEGKPERAQQRIDLAQAHATLALAAATALTGAMAADGYDDEPELKAWRAAAGAEVDRG' A
#
# COMPACT_ATOMS: atom_id res chain seq x y z
N MET A 1 -9.49 7.42 -0.76
CA MET A 1 -8.13 6.89 -0.85
C MET A 1 -8.07 5.91 -2.01
N THR A 2 -7.00 5.94 -2.80
CA THR A 2 -6.69 4.94 -3.84
C THR A 2 -6.00 3.72 -3.23
N GLY A 3 -5.84 2.64 -4.01
CA GLY A 3 -5.10 1.46 -3.55
C GLY A 3 -3.67 1.79 -3.08
N VAL A 4 -3.00 2.68 -3.81
CA VAL A 4 -1.63 3.13 -3.50
C VAL A 4 -1.59 4.00 -2.24
N GLU A 5 -2.59 4.84 -2.03
CA GLU A 5 -2.68 5.62 -0.78
C GLU A 5 -2.87 4.69 0.42
N HIS A 6 -3.67 3.63 0.29
CA HIS A 6 -3.75 2.60 1.32
C HIS A 6 -2.43 1.86 1.53
N TYR A 7 -1.68 1.56 0.47
CA TYR A 7 -0.35 0.96 0.59
C TYR A 7 0.61 1.86 1.41
N ARG A 8 0.72 3.14 1.06
CA ARG A 8 1.58 4.10 1.79
C ARG A 8 1.15 4.34 3.23
N GLU A 9 -0.15 4.33 3.49
CA GLU A 9 -0.67 4.45 4.85
C GLU A 9 -0.31 3.19 5.66
N ALA A 10 -0.38 2.00 5.07
CA ALA A 10 0.06 0.77 5.74
C ALA A 10 1.54 0.83 6.16
N GLU A 11 2.43 1.31 5.28
CA GLU A 11 3.86 1.50 5.59
C GLU A 11 4.06 2.48 6.74
N GLN A 12 3.39 3.64 6.70
CA GLN A 12 3.49 4.65 7.76
C GLN A 12 2.99 4.12 9.10
N GLN A 13 1.89 3.37 9.13
CA GLN A 13 1.39 2.78 10.37
C GLN A 13 2.34 1.68 10.87
N ALA A 14 2.96 0.89 10.00
CA ALA A 14 3.96 -0.11 10.39
C ALA A 14 5.22 0.54 10.99
N GLU A 15 5.71 1.63 10.41
CA GLU A 15 6.82 2.41 10.96
C GLU A 15 6.47 3.02 12.32
N ALA A 16 5.27 3.60 12.45
CA ALA A 16 4.78 4.12 13.72
C ALA A 16 4.64 3.03 14.79
N ALA A 17 4.26 1.80 14.39
CA ALA A 17 4.20 0.67 15.30
C ALA A 17 5.58 0.33 15.88
N ALA A 18 6.61 0.29 15.02
CA ALA A 18 7.99 0.06 15.45
C ALA A 18 8.46 1.14 16.44
N TYR A 19 8.19 2.42 16.13
CA TYR A 19 8.47 3.53 17.03
C TYR A 19 7.82 3.35 18.42
N PHE A 20 6.54 3.02 18.48
CA PHE A 20 5.85 2.84 19.77
C PHE A 20 6.30 1.59 20.52
N PHE A 21 6.72 0.54 19.81
CA PHE A 21 7.30 -0.63 20.43
C PHE A 21 8.62 -0.28 21.14
N ASP A 22 9.51 0.46 20.45
CA ASP A 22 10.79 0.91 21.01
C ASP A 22 10.61 1.89 22.19
N GLU A 23 9.56 2.70 22.18
CA GLU A 23 9.17 3.56 23.33
C GLU A 23 8.55 2.78 24.51
N GLY A 24 8.40 1.46 24.42
CA GLY A 24 7.78 0.65 25.47
C GLY A 24 6.27 0.86 25.61
N LYS A 25 5.58 1.19 24.50
CA LYS A 25 4.12 1.42 24.44
C LYS A 25 3.44 0.34 23.59
N PRO A 26 3.41 -0.92 24.04
CA PRO A 26 2.97 -2.06 23.23
C PRO A 26 1.51 -1.98 22.80
N GLU A 27 0.62 -1.39 23.61
CA GLU A 27 -0.80 -1.23 23.23
C GLU A 27 -0.96 -0.27 22.05
N ARG A 28 -0.15 0.80 22.01
CA ARG A 28 -0.14 1.73 20.87
C ARG A 28 0.50 1.11 19.65
N ALA A 29 1.57 0.34 19.83
CA ALA A 29 2.17 -0.43 18.73
C ALA A 29 1.14 -1.38 18.11
N GLN A 30 0.37 -2.11 18.93
CA GLN A 30 -0.67 -3.01 18.43
C GLN A 30 -1.76 -2.27 17.65
N GLN A 31 -2.25 -1.13 18.14
CA GLN A 31 -3.24 -0.31 17.42
C GLN A 31 -2.73 0.11 16.03
N ARG A 32 -1.44 0.41 15.91
CA ARG A 32 -0.81 0.77 14.63
C ARG A 32 -0.67 -0.44 13.71
N ILE A 33 -0.33 -1.61 14.25
CA ILE A 33 -0.30 -2.88 13.50
C ILE A 33 -1.68 -3.19 12.91
N ASP A 34 -2.74 -3.08 13.71
CA ASP A 34 -4.11 -3.36 13.27
C ASP A 34 -4.52 -2.42 12.11
N LEU A 35 -4.19 -1.13 12.21
CA LEU A 35 -4.41 -0.15 11.14
C LEU A 35 -3.57 -0.45 9.89
N ALA A 36 -2.30 -0.81 10.06
CA ALA A 36 -1.42 -1.19 8.96
C ALA A 36 -1.99 -2.39 8.19
N GLN A 37 -2.47 -3.42 8.91
CA GLN A 37 -3.07 -4.62 8.30
C GLN A 37 -4.37 -4.30 7.54
N ALA A 38 -5.23 -3.45 8.09
CA ALA A 38 -6.45 -3.01 7.40
C ALA A 38 -6.12 -2.28 6.09
N HIS A 39 -5.19 -1.34 6.13
CA HIS A 39 -4.74 -0.60 4.94
C HIS A 39 -4.06 -1.51 3.91
N ALA A 40 -3.18 -2.43 4.34
CA ALA A 40 -2.54 -3.39 3.44
C ALA A 40 -3.55 -4.30 2.74
N THR A 41 -4.62 -4.72 3.45
CA THR A 41 -5.69 -5.54 2.87
C THR A 41 -6.48 -4.77 1.82
N LEU A 42 -6.81 -3.50 2.08
CA LEU A 42 -7.50 -2.64 1.12
C LEU A 42 -6.63 -2.36 -0.11
N ALA A 43 -5.33 -2.14 0.10
CA ALA A 43 -4.36 -1.96 -0.96
C ALA A 43 -4.26 -3.22 -1.85
N LEU A 44 -4.21 -4.41 -1.24
CA LEU A 44 -4.22 -5.69 -1.94
C LEU A 44 -5.51 -5.91 -2.74
N ALA A 45 -6.66 -5.57 -2.17
CA ALA A 45 -7.95 -5.66 -2.87
C ALA A 45 -7.99 -4.75 -4.10
N ALA A 46 -7.49 -3.52 -3.99
CA ALA A 46 -7.40 -2.58 -5.10
C ALA A 46 -6.45 -3.08 -6.21
N ALA A 47 -5.26 -3.57 -5.85
CA ALA A 47 -4.32 -4.16 -6.81
C ALA A 47 -4.91 -5.39 -7.53
N THR A 48 -5.66 -6.21 -6.82
CA THR A 48 -6.35 -7.39 -7.39
C THR A 48 -7.45 -6.96 -8.35
N ALA A 49 -8.26 -5.96 -7.99
CA ALA A 49 -9.31 -5.41 -8.85
C ALA A 49 -8.73 -4.83 -10.15
N LEU A 50 -7.64 -4.07 -10.04
CA LEU A 50 -6.92 -3.51 -11.18
C LEU A 50 -6.38 -4.60 -12.12
N THR A 51 -5.84 -5.69 -11.57
CA THR A 51 -5.36 -6.83 -12.37
C THR A 51 -6.51 -7.52 -13.11
N GLY A 52 -7.66 -7.67 -12.46
CA GLY A 52 -8.87 -8.21 -13.09
C GLY A 52 -9.40 -7.32 -14.23
N ALA A 53 -9.38 -6.00 -14.04
CA ALA A 53 -9.77 -5.04 -15.08
C ALA A 53 -8.81 -5.07 -16.29
N MET A 54 -7.49 -5.09 -16.05
CA MET A 54 -6.49 -5.24 -17.12
C MET A 54 -6.68 -6.52 -17.94
N ALA A 55 -6.98 -7.64 -17.28
CA ALA A 55 -7.22 -8.92 -17.95
C ALA A 55 -8.51 -8.92 -18.80
N ALA A 56 -9.48 -8.09 -18.46
CA ALA A 56 -10.76 -7.99 -19.17
C ALA A 56 -10.72 -7.03 -20.36
N ASP A 57 -10.11 -5.85 -20.19
CA ASP A 57 -10.22 -4.73 -21.15
C ASP A 57 -8.89 -4.25 -21.77
N GLY A 58 -7.73 -4.81 -21.38
CA GLY A 58 -6.44 -4.48 -21.99
C GLY A 58 -5.99 -3.01 -21.81
N TYR A 59 -6.48 -2.34 -20.78
CA TYR A 59 -6.24 -0.91 -20.54
C TYR A 59 -4.96 -0.66 -19.74
N ASP A 60 -3.92 -0.17 -20.42
CA ASP A 60 -2.59 0.14 -19.86
C ASP A 60 -2.47 1.60 -19.34
N ASP A 61 -3.51 2.43 -19.56
CA ASP A 61 -3.48 3.90 -19.37
C ASP A 61 -4.24 4.40 -18.11
N GLU A 62 -4.53 3.51 -17.15
CA GLU A 62 -5.18 3.93 -15.91
C GLU A 62 -4.20 4.67 -14.96
N PRO A 63 -4.58 5.85 -14.43
CA PRO A 63 -3.74 6.61 -13.50
C PRO A 63 -3.40 5.83 -12.22
N GLU A 64 -4.24 4.88 -11.81
CA GLU A 64 -3.98 3.99 -10.68
C GLU A 64 -2.86 2.97 -10.96
N LEU A 65 -2.77 2.45 -12.19
CA LEU A 65 -1.68 1.56 -12.61
C LEU A 65 -0.32 2.30 -12.59
N LYS A 66 -0.29 3.54 -13.07
CA LYS A 66 0.92 4.37 -12.99
C LYS A 66 1.33 4.63 -11.54
N ALA A 67 0.36 4.93 -10.66
CA ALA A 67 0.63 5.14 -9.25
C ALA A 67 1.19 3.87 -8.58
N TRP A 68 0.67 2.69 -8.93
CA TRP A 68 1.18 1.40 -8.44
C TRP A 68 2.58 1.09 -8.95
N ARG A 69 2.89 1.36 -10.23
CA ARG A 69 4.25 1.23 -10.79
C ARG A 69 5.25 2.11 -10.04
N ALA A 70 4.88 3.35 -9.74
CA ALA A 70 5.72 4.26 -8.97
C ALA A 70 5.91 3.78 -7.52
N ALA A 71 4.85 3.31 -6.86
CA ALA A 71 4.93 2.76 -5.50
C ALA A 71 5.77 1.48 -5.41
N ALA A 72 5.67 0.59 -6.39
CA ALA A 72 6.47 -0.64 -6.46
C ALA A 72 7.95 -0.39 -6.85
N GLY A 73 8.34 0.87 -7.09
CA GLY A 73 9.69 1.21 -7.52
C GLY A 73 10.04 0.72 -8.93
N ALA A 74 9.06 0.46 -9.79
CA ALA A 74 9.30 -0.02 -11.16
C ALA A 74 9.83 1.07 -12.11
N GLU A 75 10.01 2.31 -11.65
CA GLU A 75 10.84 3.32 -12.31
C GLU A 75 12.33 3.10 -11.93
N VAL A 76 12.89 1.95 -12.33
CA VAL A 76 14.36 1.79 -12.37
C VAL A 76 14.80 1.85 -13.83
N ASP A 77 15.46 2.97 -14.13
CA ASP A 77 16.55 3.14 -15.08
C ASP A 77 16.25 2.89 -16.58
N ARG A 78 15.86 3.94 -17.28
CA ARG A 78 16.27 4.10 -18.69
C ARG A 78 17.46 5.06 -18.71
N GLY A 79 18.65 4.47 -18.79
CA GLY A 79 19.86 5.19 -19.22
C GLY A 79 19.77 5.75 -20.63
#